data_AF-A0A7Y3UNZ5-F1
#
_entry.id   AF-A0A7Y3UNZ5-F1
#
_cell.length_a   1.000
_cell.length_b   1.000
_cell.length_c   1.000
_cell.angle_alpha   90.00
_cell.angle_beta   90.00
_cell.angle_gamma   90.00
#
_symmetry.space_group_name_H-M   'P 1'
#
loop_
_entity.id
_entity.type
_entity.pdbx_description
1 polymer ?
#
loop_
_entity_poly.entity_id
_entity_poly.type
_entity_poly.pdbx_seq_one_letter_code
_entity_poly.pdbx_strand_id
1 'polypeptide(L)'
;MKRVGATRKKLESIGEIRQCDRKTTDGRTYPRQRTITTKADEVEKVTEIRNIRPSLLEEVSEGRLTVGEAYRQTQRHPRLLEVPKKQDGSFHISNKVNDWYTPPEVIESTRLVLRSIELDPASSEFAQKTVQAKKYFTKENNGLCESWNNSRVWLNPPYSMPEIAQFIEKLLAENIDNYIVLTNNSSDTKWFHSLLAESSLVCFTKGRLSFVNPDSDSLSARQGQTLFYRGDNDDLFTSEFRKYGEILKVVA
;
A
#
# COMPACT_ATOMS: atom_id res chain seq x y z
N MET A 1 -48.96 21.31 -13.26
CA MET A 1 -49.40 20.20 -12.38
C MET A 1 -48.28 19.18 -12.21
N LYS A 2 -47.76 19.07 -10.98
CA LYS A 2 -47.24 17.88 -10.28
C LYS A 2 -46.59 16.75 -11.09
N ARG A 3 -45.26 16.58 -10.90
CA ARG A 3 -44.57 15.39 -10.31
C ARG A 3 -43.13 15.26 -10.85
N VAL A 4 -42.18 16.00 -10.29
CA VAL A 4 -40.74 15.65 -10.35
C VAL A 4 -40.12 15.86 -8.96
N GLY A 5 -40.87 15.48 -7.92
CA GLY A 5 -40.44 15.47 -6.51
C GLY A 5 -40.10 14.06 -5.98
N ALA A 6 -39.97 13.06 -6.86
CA ALA A 6 -39.92 11.65 -6.46
C ALA A 6 -38.68 10.87 -6.95
N THR A 7 -37.62 11.56 -7.40
CA THR A 7 -36.37 10.88 -7.82
C THR A 7 -35.12 11.61 -7.31
N ARG A 8 -35.23 12.23 -6.14
CA ARG A 8 -34.08 12.74 -5.36
C ARG A 8 -33.78 11.85 -4.14
N LYS A 9 -34.51 10.75 -3.97
CA LYS A 9 -34.40 9.83 -2.80
C LYS A 9 -34.07 8.37 -3.17
N LYS A 10 -33.57 8.12 -4.39
CA LYS A 10 -33.21 6.76 -4.85
C LYS A 10 -31.83 6.66 -5.54
N LEU A 11 -30.99 7.66 -5.37
CA LEU A 11 -29.61 7.69 -5.90
C LEU A 11 -28.54 7.86 -4.81
N GLU A 12 -28.91 7.74 -3.54
CA GLU A 12 -27.97 7.66 -2.40
C GLU A 12 -27.67 6.20 -1.97
N SER A 13 -28.03 5.21 -2.79
CA SER A 13 -27.93 3.79 -2.40
C SER A 13 -27.10 2.91 -3.32
N ILE A 14 -26.15 3.47 -4.10
CA ILE A 14 -25.30 2.65 -4.97
C ILE A 14 -23.83 3.07 -4.77
N GLY A 15 -23.23 2.46 -3.75
CA GLY A 15 -21.79 2.29 -3.49
C GLY A 15 -20.85 3.30 -4.13
N GLU A 16 -20.78 4.51 -3.57
CA GLU A 16 -19.67 5.41 -3.78
C GLU A 16 -18.40 4.81 -3.14
N ILE A 17 -17.38 4.55 -3.96
CA ILE A 17 -16.00 4.54 -3.47
C ILE A 17 -15.78 5.91 -2.85
N ARG A 18 -15.50 5.96 -1.54
CA ARG A 18 -15.24 7.21 -0.83
C ARG A 18 -14.02 7.89 -1.45
N GLN A 19 -14.26 8.87 -2.31
CA GLN A 19 -13.25 9.80 -2.78
C GLN A 19 -12.93 10.75 -1.63
N CYS A 20 -11.71 10.71 -1.11
CA CYS A 20 -11.30 11.55 0.02
C CYS A 20 -10.95 12.95 -0.47
N ASP A 21 -11.94 13.84 -0.48
CA ASP A 21 -11.71 15.28 -0.59
C ASP A 21 -11.42 15.87 0.80
N ARG A 22 -10.19 15.73 1.29
CA ARG A 22 -9.66 16.63 2.34
C ARG A 22 -8.63 17.56 1.73
N LYS A 23 -8.92 18.85 1.79
CA LYS A 23 -7.93 19.90 1.55
C LYS A 23 -6.80 19.72 2.55
N THR A 24 -5.59 19.53 2.04
CA THR A 24 -4.37 19.69 2.82
C THR A 24 -4.27 21.13 3.30
N THR A 25 -3.72 21.33 4.50
CA THR A 25 -3.55 22.63 5.16
C THR A 25 -2.61 23.59 4.38
N ASP A 26 -1.94 23.10 3.33
CA ASP A 26 -0.98 23.84 2.51
C ASP A 26 -1.56 24.49 1.24
N GLY A 27 -2.88 24.42 1.02
CA GLY A 27 -3.55 25.14 -0.06
C GLY A 27 -3.25 24.64 -1.47
N ARG A 28 -2.66 23.44 -1.64
CA ARG A 28 -2.43 22.86 -2.97
C ARG A 28 -3.75 22.43 -3.61
N THR A 29 -3.99 22.86 -4.84
CA THR A 29 -5.13 22.47 -5.67
C THR A 29 -4.69 21.41 -6.67
N TYR A 30 -5.40 20.29 -6.72
CA TYR A 30 -5.24 19.29 -7.77
C TYR A 30 -6.13 19.65 -8.98
N PRO A 31 -5.67 19.41 -10.22
CA PRO A 31 -6.44 19.74 -11.41
C PRO A 31 -7.74 18.93 -11.45
N ARG A 32 -8.84 19.58 -11.85
CA ARG A 32 -10.13 18.90 -12.10
C ARG A 32 -9.94 17.85 -13.18
N GLN A 33 -9.91 16.57 -12.79
CA GLN A 33 -10.04 15.48 -13.75
C GLN A 33 -11.48 15.50 -14.29
N ARG A 34 -11.63 15.66 -15.60
CA ARG A 34 -12.89 15.38 -16.28
C ARG A 34 -13.14 13.87 -16.21
N THR A 35 -14.30 13.50 -15.66
CA THR A 35 -14.76 12.11 -15.62
C THR A 35 -14.95 11.60 -17.04
N ILE A 36 -14.13 10.64 -17.46
CA ILE A 36 -14.37 9.89 -18.69
C ILE A 36 -15.42 8.84 -18.35
N THR A 37 -16.66 9.05 -18.79
CA THR A 37 -17.73 8.06 -18.63
C THR A 37 -17.55 6.96 -19.67
N THR A 38 -17.10 5.78 -19.25
CA THR A 38 -17.07 4.59 -20.09
C THR A 38 -17.79 3.43 -19.42
N LYS A 39 -18.36 2.52 -20.22
CA LYS A 39 -19.08 1.33 -19.74
C LYS A 39 -18.14 0.45 -18.88
N ALA A 40 -18.71 -0.36 -17.99
CA ALA A 40 -17.97 -1.21 -17.04
C ALA A 40 -16.87 -2.07 -17.71
N ASP A 41 -17.06 -2.45 -18.97
CA ASP A 41 -16.15 -3.28 -19.76
C ASP A 41 -14.88 -2.55 -20.26
N GLU A 42 -14.76 -1.24 -20.04
CA GLU A 42 -13.61 -0.44 -20.51
C GLU A 42 -12.62 -0.05 -19.40
N VAL A 43 -12.93 -0.36 -18.14
CA VAL A 43 -12.09 -0.03 -16.97
C VAL A 43 -10.73 -0.73 -17.03
N GLU A 44 -10.68 -1.98 -17.47
CA GLU A 44 -9.45 -2.75 -17.63
C GLU A 44 -8.54 -2.14 -18.71
N LYS A 45 -9.13 -1.78 -19.86
CA LYS A 45 -8.40 -1.14 -20.97
C LYS A 45 -7.81 0.20 -20.56
N VAL A 46 -8.59 1.03 -19.86
CA VAL A 46 -8.12 2.33 -19.36
C VAL A 46 -6.97 2.15 -18.36
N THR A 47 -7.04 1.12 -17.52
CA THR A 47 -5.98 0.80 -16.54
C THR A 47 -4.70 0.35 -17.25
N GLU A 48 -4.82 -0.50 -18.27
CA GLU A 48 -3.68 -0.95 -19.08
C GLU A 48 -3.05 0.21 -19.87
N ILE A 49 -3.86 1.08 -20.50
CA ILE A 49 -3.36 2.28 -21.19
C ILE A 49 -2.63 3.20 -20.21
N ARG A 50 -3.19 3.41 -19.00
CA ARG A 50 -2.56 4.22 -17.95
C ARG A 50 -1.17 3.71 -17.58
N ASN A 51 -1.03 2.39 -17.48
CA ASN A 51 0.21 1.75 -17.04
C ASN A 51 1.27 1.66 -18.14
N ILE A 52 0.86 1.41 -19.39
CA ILE A 52 1.77 1.16 -20.51
C ILE A 52 2.12 2.45 -21.26
N ARG A 53 1.13 3.28 -21.59
CA ARG A 53 1.31 4.53 -22.37
C ARG A 53 0.33 5.61 -21.88
N PRO A 54 0.62 6.26 -20.73
CA PRO A 54 -0.29 7.23 -20.12
C PRO A 54 -0.61 8.44 -21.01
N SER A 55 0.28 8.82 -21.93
CA SER A 55 0.04 9.90 -22.90
C SER A 55 -1.17 9.64 -23.81
N LEU A 56 -1.53 8.37 -24.05
CA LEU A 56 -2.71 8.03 -24.85
C LEU A 56 -4.02 8.35 -24.13
N LEU A 57 -4.02 8.45 -22.79
CA LEU A 57 -5.21 8.89 -22.05
C LEU A 57 -5.51 10.37 -22.27
N GLU A 58 -4.48 11.19 -22.53
CA GLU A 58 -4.65 12.60 -22.87
C GLU A 58 -5.33 12.73 -24.24
N GLU A 59 -4.88 11.95 -25.23
CA GLU A 59 -5.51 11.87 -26.56
C GLU A 59 -6.96 11.36 -26.51
N VAL A 60 -7.26 10.40 -25.63
CA VAL A 60 -8.64 9.95 -25.38
C VAL A 60 -9.49 11.05 -24.74
N SER A 61 -8.93 11.77 -23.76
CA SER A 61 -9.63 12.86 -23.06
C SER A 61 -9.95 14.06 -23.97
N GLU A 62 -9.12 14.27 -24.98
CA GLU A 62 -9.31 15.29 -26.02
C GLU A 62 -10.18 14.81 -27.18
N GLY A 63 -10.65 13.56 -27.15
CA GLY A 63 -11.50 12.97 -28.18
C GLY A 63 -10.78 12.66 -29.49
N ARG A 64 -9.44 12.68 -29.50
CA ARG A 64 -8.61 12.32 -30.67
C ARG A 64 -8.53 10.81 -30.88
N LEU A 65 -8.70 10.03 -29.82
CA LEU A 65 -8.74 8.56 -29.85
C LEU A 65 -9.92 8.04 -29.02
N THR A 66 -10.43 6.88 -29.41
CA THR A 66 -11.28 6.06 -28.52
C THR A 66 -10.43 5.22 -27.57
N VAL A 67 -11.00 4.79 -26.44
CA VAL A 67 -10.32 3.86 -25.49
C VAL A 67 -9.86 2.59 -26.21
N GLY A 68 -10.67 2.05 -27.13
CA GLY A 68 -10.30 0.88 -27.92
C GLY A 68 -9.12 1.12 -28.88
N GLU A 69 -8.98 2.32 -29.45
CA GLU A 69 -7.86 2.68 -30.31
C GLU A 69 -6.57 2.89 -29.53
N ALA A 70 -6.64 3.62 -28.42
CA ALA A 70 -5.52 3.78 -27.49
C ALA A 70 -5.04 2.42 -26.97
N TYR A 71 -5.97 1.52 -26.63
CA TYR A 71 -5.66 0.14 -26.22
C TYR A 71 -4.91 -0.65 -27.31
N ARG A 72 -5.38 -0.62 -28.56
CA ARG A 72 -4.67 -1.31 -29.66
C ARG A 72 -3.25 -0.76 -29.89
N GLN A 73 -3.00 0.49 -29.52
CA GLN A 73 -1.68 1.10 -29.61
C GLN A 73 -0.73 0.67 -28.49
N THR A 74 -1.22 0.15 -27.36
CA THR A 74 -0.36 -0.50 -26.36
C THR A 74 0.11 -1.87 -26.86
N GLN A 75 -0.75 -2.58 -27.61
CA GLN A 75 -0.45 -3.89 -28.18
C GLN A 75 0.49 -3.88 -29.41
N ARG A 76 0.74 -2.70 -29.99
CA ARG A 76 1.52 -2.54 -31.22
C ARG A 76 3.00 -2.25 -31.02
N HIS A 77 3.50 -2.21 -29.79
CA HIS A 77 4.92 -1.99 -29.52
C HIS A 77 5.69 -3.34 -29.52
N PRO A 78 6.59 -3.61 -30.50
CA PRO A 78 7.33 -4.85 -30.53
C PRO A 78 8.64 -4.70 -29.75
N ARG A 79 8.64 -5.07 -28.47
CA ARG A 79 9.79 -5.75 -27.81
C ARG A 79 9.43 -6.17 -26.39
N LEU A 80 9.79 -7.42 -26.08
CA LEU A 80 9.69 -8.15 -24.80
C LEU A 80 8.38 -8.91 -24.53
N LEU A 81 8.04 -9.84 -25.43
CA LEU A 81 7.31 -11.05 -25.06
C LEU A 81 7.90 -12.23 -25.86
N GLU A 82 8.94 -12.86 -25.32
CA GLU A 82 9.19 -14.28 -25.63
C GLU A 82 8.41 -15.10 -24.59
N VAL A 83 7.28 -15.65 -25.03
CA VAL A 83 6.44 -16.56 -24.27
C VAL A 83 6.86 -17.99 -24.62
N PRO A 84 7.33 -18.83 -23.68
CA PRO A 84 7.53 -20.25 -23.96
C PRO A 84 6.19 -20.93 -24.25
N LYS A 85 6.18 -21.77 -25.29
CA LYS A 85 4.99 -22.49 -25.78
C LYS A 85 4.33 -23.37 -24.70
N LYS A 86 3.00 -23.40 -24.73
CA LYS A 86 2.09 -24.23 -23.93
C LYS A 86 2.51 -25.71 -23.89
N GLN A 87 2.61 -26.27 -22.70
CA GLN A 87 2.21 -27.65 -22.45
C GLN A 87 0.87 -27.64 -21.72
N ASP A 88 -0.03 -28.46 -22.26
CA ASP A 88 -1.30 -28.90 -21.70
C ASP A 88 -1.16 -29.21 -20.20
N GLY A 89 -1.91 -28.45 -19.41
CA GLY A 89 -2.11 -28.66 -17.99
C GLY A 89 -3.19 -27.70 -17.54
N SER A 90 -4.32 -28.23 -17.07
CA SER A 90 -5.46 -27.50 -16.52
C SER A 90 -5.02 -26.27 -15.72
N PHE A 91 -5.37 -25.07 -16.20
CA PHE A 91 -5.16 -23.82 -15.47
C PHE A 91 -6.06 -23.82 -14.23
N HIS A 92 -5.52 -24.27 -13.10
CA HIS A 92 -6.01 -23.83 -11.81
C HIS A 92 -5.68 -22.34 -11.71
N ILE A 93 -6.68 -21.47 -11.91
CA ILE A 93 -6.59 -20.07 -11.51
C ILE A 93 -6.52 -20.08 -9.98
N SER A 94 -5.31 -20.17 -9.43
CA SER A 94 -5.13 -19.93 -8.01
C SER A 94 -5.17 -18.41 -7.81
N ASN A 95 -6.26 -17.90 -7.26
CA ASN A 95 -6.33 -16.59 -6.60
C ASN A 95 -5.41 -16.61 -5.37
N LYS A 96 -4.09 -16.73 -5.56
CA LYS A 96 -3.14 -16.64 -4.45
C LYS A 96 -2.98 -15.18 -4.08
N VAL A 97 -3.73 -14.79 -3.06
CA VAL A 97 -3.54 -13.54 -2.34
C VAL A 97 -2.12 -13.58 -1.77
N ASN A 98 -1.23 -12.74 -2.30
CA ASN A 98 0.18 -12.73 -1.91
C ASN A 98 0.37 -11.91 -0.63
N ASP A 99 -0.42 -12.20 0.40
CA ASP A 99 -0.38 -11.51 1.69
C ASP A 99 0.73 -12.13 2.54
N TRP A 100 1.75 -11.33 2.84
CA TRP A 100 2.87 -11.71 3.69
C TRP A 100 2.59 -11.22 5.11
N TYR A 101 2.28 -12.14 6.03
CA TYR A 101 1.93 -11.80 7.41
C TYR A 101 3.14 -11.82 8.33
N THR A 102 3.25 -10.80 9.17
CA THR A 102 4.36 -10.64 10.12
C THR A 102 4.39 -11.77 11.14
N PRO A 103 5.56 -12.35 11.45
CA PRO A 103 5.68 -13.35 12.52
C PRO A 103 5.15 -12.82 13.87
N PRO A 104 4.41 -13.63 14.64
CA PRO A 104 3.82 -13.20 15.91
C PRO A 104 4.83 -12.61 16.89
N GLU A 105 6.04 -13.14 16.96
CA GLU A 105 7.09 -12.67 17.84
C GLU A 105 7.48 -11.22 17.56
N VAL A 106 7.54 -10.81 16.29
CA VAL A 106 7.86 -9.43 15.90
C VAL A 106 6.74 -8.50 16.34
N ILE A 107 5.49 -8.95 16.18
CA ILE A 107 4.31 -8.20 16.61
C ILE A 107 4.25 -8.06 18.15
N GLU A 108 4.60 -9.10 18.91
CA GLU A 108 4.67 -8.99 20.38
C GLU A 108 5.71 -7.94 20.81
N SER A 109 6.91 -7.98 20.22
CA SER A 109 7.94 -6.95 20.48
C SER A 109 7.45 -5.56 20.07
N THR A 110 6.75 -5.41 18.94
CA THR A 110 6.12 -4.14 18.54
C THR A 110 5.13 -3.66 19.59
N ARG A 111 4.25 -4.53 20.10
CA ARG A 111 3.28 -4.17 21.15
C ARG A 111 3.96 -3.75 22.45
N LEU A 112 5.04 -4.42 22.84
CA LEU A 112 5.81 -4.04 24.03
C LEU A 112 6.41 -2.64 23.86
N VAL A 113 7.10 -2.39 22.75
CA VAL A 113 7.75 -1.11 22.48
C VAL A 113 6.74 0.03 22.34
N LEU A 114 5.66 -0.18 21.58
CA LEU A 114 4.62 0.83 21.39
C LEU A 114 3.60 0.84 22.53
N ARG A 115 3.72 0.01 23.57
CA ARG A 115 2.75 -0.22 24.67
C ARG A 115 1.40 -0.82 24.21
N SER A 116 0.93 -0.43 23.04
CA SER A 116 -0.18 -0.99 22.27
C SER A 116 -0.08 -0.46 20.84
N ILE A 117 -0.55 -1.26 19.87
CA ILE A 117 -0.70 -0.82 18.49
C ILE A 117 -2.06 -0.11 18.39
N GLU A 118 -2.04 1.22 18.27
CA GLU A 118 -3.27 1.99 18.11
C GLU A 118 -3.79 1.92 16.69
N LEU A 119 -2.88 1.86 15.70
CA LEU A 119 -3.22 1.87 14.29
C LEU A 119 -2.34 0.93 13.46
N ASP A 120 -2.99 0.13 12.60
CA ASP A 120 -2.37 -0.59 11.49
C ASP A 120 -3.07 -0.21 10.16
N PRO A 121 -2.52 0.73 9.37
CA PRO A 121 -3.23 1.28 8.23
C PRO A 121 -3.10 0.45 6.95
N ALA A 122 -2.34 -0.66 6.98
CA ALA A 122 -2.09 -1.52 5.82
C ALA A 122 -2.28 -2.99 6.22
N SER A 123 -3.52 -3.37 6.49
CA SER A 123 -3.86 -4.63 7.14
C SER A 123 -4.85 -5.48 6.31
N SER A 124 -5.16 -6.67 6.84
CA SER A 124 -6.32 -7.48 6.49
C SER A 124 -6.95 -8.07 7.76
N GLU A 125 -8.16 -8.62 7.65
CA GLU A 125 -8.81 -9.37 8.74
C GLU A 125 -7.93 -10.51 9.27
N PHE A 126 -7.18 -11.15 8.38
CA PHE A 126 -6.29 -12.24 8.76
C PHE A 126 -5.09 -11.73 9.55
N ALA A 127 -4.44 -10.65 9.09
CA ALA A 127 -3.31 -10.04 9.81
C ALA A 127 -3.69 -9.66 11.24
N GLN A 128 -4.92 -9.17 11.45
CA GLN A 128 -5.39 -8.71 12.76
C GLN A 128 -5.62 -9.82 13.78
N LYS A 129 -5.67 -11.10 13.37
CA LYS A 129 -5.62 -12.22 14.32
C LYS A 129 -4.34 -12.17 15.18
N THR A 130 -3.25 -11.68 14.59
CA THR A 130 -1.94 -11.54 15.23
C THR A 130 -1.65 -10.10 15.64
N VAL A 131 -1.86 -9.11 14.75
CA VAL A 131 -1.52 -7.69 15.00
C VAL A 131 -2.34 -7.08 16.12
N GLN A 132 -3.65 -7.33 16.14
CA GLN A 132 -4.57 -6.84 17.19
C GLN A 132 -4.47 -5.34 17.44
N ALA A 133 -4.40 -4.55 16.37
CA ALA A 133 -4.43 -3.09 16.45
C ALA A 133 -5.83 -2.62 16.88
N LYS A 134 -5.91 -1.54 17.66
CA LYS A 134 -7.22 -0.97 18.06
C LYS A 134 -8.02 -0.45 16.87
N LYS A 135 -7.32 0.07 15.87
CA LYS A 135 -7.88 0.51 14.59
C LYS A 135 -7.01 -0.05 13.49
N TYR A 136 -7.63 -0.53 12.41
CA TYR A 136 -6.90 -0.96 11.24
C TYR A 136 -7.69 -0.69 9.97
N PHE A 137 -6.98 -0.68 8.85
CA PHE A 137 -7.57 -0.50 7.54
C PHE A 137 -7.20 -1.67 6.62
N THR A 138 -8.19 -2.15 5.89
CA THR A 138 -8.08 -3.18 4.86
C THR A 138 -8.05 -2.55 3.47
N LYS A 139 -7.84 -3.37 2.44
CA LYS A 139 -7.89 -2.92 1.06
C LYS A 139 -9.20 -2.22 0.70
N GLU A 140 -10.31 -2.65 1.30
CA GLU A 140 -11.66 -2.14 1.02
C GLU A 140 -11.90 -0.73 1.57
N ASN A 141 -11.33 -0.42 2.75
CA ASN A 141 -11.53 0.87 3.41
C ASN A 141 -10.32 1.82 3.26
N ASN A 142 -9.25 1.37 2.61
CA ASN A 142 -8.11 2.15 2.14
C ASN A 142 -7.51 3.12 3.17
N GLY A 143 -6.55 2.62 3.96
CA GLY A 143 -5.89 3.42 5.00
C GLY A 143 -5.17 4.69 4.52
N LEU A 144 -4.87 4.82 3.22
CA LEU A 144 -4.30 6.06 2.67
C LEU A 144 -5.30 7.23 2.70
N CYS A 145 -6.60 6.94 2.63
CA CYS A 145 -7.68 7.94 2.65
C CYS A 145 -8.10 8.36 4.06
N GLU A 146 -7.58 7.71 5.08
CA GLU A 146 -8.01 7.87 6.46
C GLU A 146 -6.99 8.69 7.26
N SER A 147 -7.44 9.32 8.34
CA SER A 147 -6.55 10.08 9.25
C SER A 147 -5.87 9.14 10.23
N TRP A 148 -4.56 9.37 10.46
CA TRP A 148 -3.74 8.54 11.35
C TRP A 148 -3.42 9.22 12.69
N ASN A 149 -3.84 10.49 12.85
CA ASN A 149 -3.55 11.40 13.95
C ASN A 149 -3.35 10.73 15.33
N ASN A 150 -2.25 11.10 15.99
CA ASN A 150 -1.90 10.77 17.37
C ASN A 150 -1.95 9.26 17.70
N SER A 151 -1.67 8.41 16.71
CA SER A 151 -1.64 6.96 16.88
C SER A 151 -0.22 6.46 17.07
N ARG A 152 -0.08 5.36 17.83
CA ARG A 152 1.13 4.54 17.81
C ARG A 152 0.98 3.51 16.70
N VAL A 153 1.78 3.65 15.66
CA VAL A 153 1.56 2.98 14.36
C VAL A 153 2.45 1.76 14.22
N TRP A 154 1.82 0.63 13.93
CA TRP A 154 2.49 -0.48 13.25
C TRP A 154 2.20 -0.35 11.75
N LEU A 155 3.22 -0.49 10.91
CA LEU A 155 3.04 -0.45 9.46
C LEU A 155 3.86 -1.54 8.78
N ASN A 156 3.17 -2.50 8.17
CA ASN A 156 3.76 -3.46 7.23
C ASN A 156 3.06 -3.24 5.87
N PRO A 157 3.52 -2.27 5.05
CA PRO A 157 2.81 -1.88 3.84
C PRO A 157 2.92 -2.98 2.76
N PRO A 158 2.08 -2.97 1.72
CA PRO A 158 2.38 -3.71 0.50
C PRO A 158 3.74 -3.27 -0.05
N TYR A 159 4.65 -4.20 -0.34
CA TYR A 159 6.02 -3.88 -0.75
C TYR A 159 6.16 -3.50 -2.24
N SER A 160 5.06 -3.53 -3.00
CA SER A 160 5.05 -3.10 -4.39
C SER A 160 5.05 -1.58 -4.50
N MET A 161 5.59 -1.09 -5.60
CA MET A 161 5.34 0.27 -6.06
C MET A 161 3.99 0.31 -6.80
N PRO A 162 3.19 1.39 -6.63
CA PRO A 162 3.52 2.61 -5.88
C PRO A 162 3.17 2.56 -4.38
N GLU A 163 2.54 1.50 -3.89
CA GLU A 163 1.89 1.46 -2.58
C GLU A 163 2.87 1.73 -1.42
N ILE A 164 4.05 1.09 -1.42
CA ILE A 164 5.05 1.31 -0.36
C ILE A 164 5.40 2.78 -0.21
N ALA A 165 5.68 3.46 -1.32
CA ALA A 165 6.03 4.87 -1.31
C ALA A 165 4.88 5.74 -0.79
N GLN A 166 3.64 5.45 -1.18
CA GLN A 166 2.46 6.19 -0.72
C GLN A 166 2.24 6.06 0.79
N PHE A 167 2.39 4.86 1.35
CA PHE A 167 2.26 4.65 2.80
C PHE A 167 3.38 5.36 3.58
N ILE A 168 4.62 5.31 3.09
CA ILE A 168 5.74 6.02 3.73
C ILE A 168 5.53 7.54 3.66
N GLU A 169 5.21 8.08 2.48
CA GLU A 169 4.96 9.52 2.31
C GLU A 169 3.82 10.00 3.22
N LYS A 170 2.76 9.21 3.35
CA LYS A 170 1.66 9.52 4.28
C LYS A 170 2.09 9.48 5.74
N LEU A 171 2.86 8.46 6.16
CA LEU A 171 3.37 8.37 7.53
C LEU A 171 4.13 9.64 7.92
N LEU A 172 5.03 10.09 7.04
CA LEU A 172 5.87 11.27 7.26
C LEU A 172 5.05 12.57 7.22
N ALA A 173 4.01 12.64 6.38
CA ALA A 173 3.14 13.81 6.29
C ALA A 173 2.17 13.96 7.48
N GLU A 174 1.74 12.87 8.11
CA GLU A 174 0.83 12.91 9.28
C GLU A 174 1.57 13.26 10.60
N ASN A 175 2.90 13.42 10.56
CA ASN A 175 3.76 13.75 11.71
C ASN A 175 3.54 12.80 12.91
N ILE A 176 3.62 11.50 12.66
CA ILE A 176 3.51 10.46 13.69
C ILE A 176 4.86 10.32 14.41
N ASP A 177 4.88 10.60 15.72
CA ASP A 177 6.11 10.53 16.53
C ASP A 177 6.36 9.15 17.16
N ASN A 178 5.44 8.20 17.00
CA ASN A 178 5.57 6.84 17.54
C ASN A 178 5.15 5.79 16.50
N TYR A 179 6.13 5.17 15.85
CA TYR A 179 5.88 4.14 14.85
C TYR A 179 6.96 3.04 14.85
N ILE A 180 6.54 1.86 14.40
CA ILE A 180 7.44 0.83 13.87
C ILE A 180 6.97 0.47 12.46
N VAL A 181 7.87 0.59 11.49
CA VAL A 181 7.61 0.23 10.09
C VAL A 181 8.49 -0.94 9.69
N LEU A 182 7.88 -1.98 9.11
CA LEU A 182 8.57 -3.13 8.54
C LEU A 182 8.56 -3.06 7.02
N THR A 183 9.74 -3.08 6.40
CA THR A 183 9.88 -3.14 4.94
C THR A 183 10.97 -4.12 4.51
N ASN A 184 11.04 -4.42 3.21
CA ASN A 184 12.24 -5.01 2.63
C ASN A 184 13.42 -4.02 2.70
N ASN A 185 14.64 -4.56 2.80
CA ASN A 185 15.86 -3.78 2.71
C ASN A 185 16.09 -3.30 1.27
N SER A 186 15.55 -2.12 0.97
CA SER A 186 15.65 -1.41 -0.32
C SER A 186 16.40 -0.10 -0.13
N SER A 187 17.61 -0.20 0.43
CA SER A 187 18.45 0.92 0.86
C SER A 187 18.95 1.85 -0.25
N ASP A 188 18.59 1.57 -1.51
CA ASP A 188 18.85 2.39 -2.69
C ASP A 188 17.65 3.26 -3.09
N THR A 189 16.48 3.05 -2.48
CA THR A 189 15.23 3.72 -2.87
C THR A 189 15.00 5.02 -2.11
N LYS A 190 14.34 5.97 -2.78
CA LYS A 190 14.01 7.28 -2.19
C LYS A 190 13.17 7.16 -0.92
N TRP A 191 12.11 6.35 -0.93
CA TRP A 191 11.23 6.19 0.24
C TRP A 191 11.98 5.62 1.44
N PHE A 192 12.96 4.73 1.21
CA PHE A 192 13.77 4.14 2.28
C PHE A 192 14.63 5.21 2.94
N HIS A 193 15.31 6.05 2.16
CA HIS A 193 16.10 7.15 2.69
C HIS A 193 15.24 8.20 3.41
N SER A 194 14.05 8.52 2.89
CA SER A 194 13.12 9.44 3.55
C SER A 194 12.65 8.90 4.91
N LEU A 195 12.30 7.60 4.98
CA LEU A 195 11.92 6.97 6.24
C LEU A 195 13.09 6.87 7.22
N LEU A 196 14.27 6.48 6.72
CA LEU A 196 15.49 6.39 7.51
C LEU A 196 15.84 7.72 8.18
N ALA A 197 15.77 8.83 7.43
CA ALA A 197 16.10 10.16 7.93
C ALA A 197 15.16 10.64 9.05
N GLU A 198 13.92 10.15 9.09
CA GLU A 198 12.91 10.51 10.09
C GLU A 198 12.82 9.52 11.26
N SER A 199 13.57 8.41 11.21
CA SER A 199 13.63 7.38 12.26
C SER A 199 14.72 7.69 13.28
N SER A 200 14.53 7.30 14.55
CA SER A 200 15.58 7.38 15.59
C SER A 200 16.49 6.16 15.60
N LEU A 201 15.90 4.97 15.44
CA LEU A 201 16.60 3.69 15.42
C LEU A 201 16.13 2.85 14.23
N VAL A 202 17.03 2.02 13.72
CA VAL A 202 16.71 1.01 12.71
C VAL A 202 17.31 -0.33 13.09
N CYS A 203 16.55 -1.40 12.92
CA CYS A 203 17.03 -2.76 13.08
C CYS A 203 17.13 -3.43 11.71
N PHE A 204 18.36 -3.77 11.31
CA PHE A 204 18.60 -4.59 10.13
C PHE A 204 18.62 -6.06 10.55
N THR A 205 17.62 -6.80 10.09
CA THR A 205 17.45 -8.20 10.50
C THR A 205 18.63 -9.07 10.06
N LYS A 206 19.09 -9.96 10.94
CA LYS A 206 20.06 -11.00 10.64
C LYS A 206 19.33 -12.17 9.99
N GLY A 207 19.36 -12.21 8.66
CA GLY A 207 18.62 -13.20 7.87
C GLY A 207 17.29 -12.63 7.39
N ARG A 208 16.34 -13.52 7.10
CA ARG A 208 15.03 -13.16 6.56
C ARG A 208 13.96 -13.53 7.57
N LEU A 209 13.00 -12.64 7.79
CA LEU A 209 11.83 -12.96 8.60
C LEU A 209 10.99 -14.03 7.88
N SER A 210 10.60 -15.07 8.62
CA SER A 210 9.74 -16.15 8.12
C SER A 210 8.29 -15.71 8.13
N PHE A 211 7.91 -14.87 7.15
CA PHE A 211 6.52 -14.44 7.00
C PHE A 211 5.57 -15.64 6.90
N VAL A 212 4.43 -15.52 7.56
CA VAL A 212 3.37 -16.54 7.51
C VAL A 212 2.61 -16.36 6.20
N ASN A 213 2.45 -17.43 5.43
CA ASN A 213 1.59 -17.47 4.25
C ASN A 213 0.67 -18.68 4.36
N PRO A 214 -0.67 -18.50 4.39
CA PRO A 214 -1.60 -19.62 4.53
C PRO A 214 -1.68 -20.52 3.28
N ASP A 215 -1.25 -20.06 2.10
CA ASP A 215 -1.52 -20.69 0.80
C ASP A 215 -0.26 -21.13 0.02
N SER A 216 0.94 -21.06 0.61
CA SER A 216 2.16 -21.53 -0.06
C SER A 216 3.11 -22.24 0.88
N ASP A 217 3.68 -23.36 0.42
CA ASP A 217 4.99 -23.80 0.88
C ASP A 217 5.95 -22.62 0.79
N SER A 218 6.39 -22.17 1.97
CA SER A 218 7.29 -21.06 2.27
C SER A 218 8.13 -20.59 1.06
N LEU A 219 7.61 -19.63 0.29
CA LEU A 219 8.47 -18.85 -0.58
C LEU A 219 9.29 -17.93 0.33
N SER A 220 10.59 -18.19 0.47
CA SER A 220 11.45 -17.35 1.29
C SER A 220 11.47 -15.92 0.72
N ALA A 221 11.32 -14.90 1.57
CA ALA A 221 11.50 -13.50 1.16
C ALA A 221 12.81 -13.34 0.38
N ARG A 222 12.82 -12.60 -0.73
CA ARG A 222 14.03 -12.49 -1.58
C ARG A 222 15.10 -11.56 -1.01
N GLN A 223 14.70 -10.70 -0.08
CA GLN A 223 15.52 -9.66 0.56
C GLN A 223 15.42 -9.80 2.07
N GLY A 224 16.43 -9.31 2.80
CA GLY A 224 16.32 -9.12 4.24
C GLY A 224 15.34 -7.99 4.57
N GLN A 225 14.94 -7.90 5.85
CA GLN A 225 13.97 -6.92 6.31
C GLN A 225 14.64 -5.84 7.15
N THR A 226 14.06 -4.65 7.12
CA THR A 226 14.47 -3.51 7.96
C THR A 226 13.26 -3.05 8.78
N LEU A 227 13.47 -2.88 10.08
CA LEU A 227 12.50 -2.30 11.00
C LEU A 227 12.94 -0.89 11.35
N PHE A 228 12.11 0.09 11.05
CA PHE A 228 12.32 1.50 11.34
C PHE A 228 11.53 1.91 12.56
N TYR A 229 12.15 2.65 13.47
CA TYR A 229 11.54 3.10 14.71
C TYR A 229 11.72 4.59 14.92
N ARG A 230 10.63 5.22 15.36
CA ARG A 230 10.62 6.54 16.02
C ARG A 230 9.68 6.41 17.21
N GLY A 231 10.08 6.91 18.37
CA GLY A 231 9.26 6.86 19.57
C GLY A 231 9.98 7.42 20.79
N ASP A 232 9.39 7.22 21.97
CA ASP A 232 9.87 7.74 23.25
C ASP A 232 10.67 6.72 24.09
N ASN A 233 10.94 5.51 23.57
CA ASN A 233 11.53 4.41 24.32
C ASN A 233 12.58 3.60 23.52
N ASP A 234 13.68 4.27 23.18
CA ASP A 234 14.84 3.71 22.47
C ASP A 234 15.42 2.45 23.16
N ASP A 235 15.48 2.42 24.49
CA ASP A 235 16.03 1.30 25.27
C ASP A 235 15.15 0.04 25.13
N LEU A 236 13.82 0.21 25.19
CA LEU A 236 12.91 -0.91 25.01
C LEU A 236 12.94 -1.42 23.57
N PHE A 237 12.99 -0.53 22.58
CA PHE A 237 13.22 -0.95 21.19
C PHE A 237 14.52 -1.75 21.06
N THR A 238 15.61 -1.25 21.63
CA THR A 238 16.92 -1.91 21.55
C THR A 238 16.90 -3.30 22.19
N SER A 239 16.35 -3.42 23.39
CA SER A 239 16.28 -4.70 24.12
C SER A 239 15.36 -5.72 23.46
N GLU A 240 14.21 -5.30 22.93
CA GLU A 240 13.26 -6.20 22.27
C GLU A 240 13.72 -6.64 20.88
N PHE A 241 14.29 -5.72 20.09
CA PHE A 241 14.58 -5.96 18.69
C PHE A 241 16.00 -6.49 18.40
N ARG A 242 16.94 -6.40 19.34
CA ARG A 242 18.32 -6.92 19.16
C ARG A 242 18.38 -8.42 18.84
N LYS A 243 17.33 -9.18 19.20
CA LYS A 243 17.24 -10.62 18.90
C LYS A 243 17.00 -10.89 17.41
N TYR A 244 16.52 -9.90 16.66
CA TYR A 244 16.28 -10.01 15.22
C TYR A 244 17.46 -9.58 14.37
N GLY A 245 18.35 -8.73 14.88
CA GLY A 245 19.50 -8.24 14.11
C GLY A 245 20.22 -7.05 14.75
N GLU A 246 21.06 -6.38 13.95
CA GLU A 246 21.87 -5.25 14.41
C GLU A 246 21.03 -3.96 14.42
N ILE A 247 21.21 -3.18 15.49
CA ILE A 247 20.49 -1.92 15.69
C ILE A 247 21.45 -0.76 15.48
N LEU A 248 21.04 0.17 14.64
CA LEU A 248 21.79 1.40 14.34
C LEU A 248 20.98 2.59 14.81
N LYS A 249 21.67 3.56 15.41
CA LYS A 249 21.13 4.88 15.71
C LYS A 249 21.31 5.79 14.51
N VAL A 250 20.23 6.43 14.08
CA VAL A 250 20.27 7.46 13.05
C VAL A 250 20.74 8.76 13.73
N VAL A 251 21.81 9.35 13.20
CA VAL A 251 22.36 10.62 13.69
C VAL A 251 21.99 11.69 12.67
N ALA A 252 21.18 12.65 13.10
CA ALA A 252 20.82 13.83 12.32
C ALA A 252 21.90 14.91 12.41
#